data_AF-A0A3M8CK44-F1
#
_entry.id   AF-A0A3M8CK44-F1
#
_cell.length_a   1.000
_cell.length_b   1.000
_cell.length_c   1.000
_cell.angle_alpha   90.00
_cell.angle_beta   90.00
_cell.angle_gamma   90.00
#
_symmetry.space_group_name_H-M   'P 1'
#
loop_
_entity.id
_entity.type
_entity.pdbx_description
1 polymer ?
#
loop_
_entity_poly.entity_id
_entity_poly.type
_entity_poly.pdbx_seq_one_letter_code
_entity_poly.pdbx_strand_id
1 'polypeptide(L)'
;MESSGDEHHSPSDSKTPFYFLLINTILNMLLLPVFIFGWGGVPAFGLYGAAYAPVVSGIFTCVFLLRYLYQRNHVLKVDRMVLKHCRLNGEILKTLLRLAIPTSISMVSLAMSEIAVITFVNEYGSNATAAYGIVNQIASYVQIPAMSISIAISVFVAQFIGSQKTAQIRYATKTGIWHRRFQRR
;
A
#
# COMPACT_ATOMS: atom_id res chain seq x y z
N MET A 1 40.33 5.57 -23.34
CA MET A 1 40.20 7.04 -23.23
C MET A 1 39.18 7.47 -24.25
N GLU A 2 38.08 8.13 -23.98
CA GLU A 2 37.34 8.49 -22.76
C GLU A 2 36.06 9.08 -23.39
N SER A 3 34.92 8.40 -23.29
CA SER A 3 33.61 9.02 -23.58
C SER A 3 32.51 8.13 -23.03
N SER A 4 32.53 8.00 -21.70
CA SER A 4 31.39 7.61 -20.89
C SER A 4 30.33 8.69 -21.05
N GLY A 5 29.45 8.54 -22.04
CA GLY A 5 28.27 9.36 -22.21
C GLY A 5 27.24 8.95 -21.17
N ASP A 6 27.00 9.84 -20.21
CA ASP A 6 26.10 9.69 -19.08
C ASP A 6 24.70 9.20 -19.50
N GLU A 7 24.46 7.89 -19.41
CA GLU A 7 23.11 7.38 -19.22
C GLU A 7 22.65 7.87 -17.85
N HIS A 8 21.83 8.92 -17.84
CA HIS A 8 21.01 9.32 -16.72
C HIS A 8 20.14 8.11 -16.28
N HIS A 9 20.70 7.25 -15.43
CA HIS A 9 19.95 6.44 -14.49
C HIS A 9 19.27 7.44 -13.55
N SER A 10 18.07 7.89 -13.93
CA SER A 10 17.16 8.58 -13.02
C SER A 10 17.07 7.75 -11.75
N PRO A 11 17.64 8.21 -10.63
CA PRO A 11 17.57 7.46 -9.39
C PRO A 11 16.09 7.28 -9.07
N SER A 12 15.68 6.05 -8.79
CA SER A 12 14.35 5.78 -8.24
C SER A 12 14.10 6.77 -7.09
N ASP A 13 13.25 7.78 -7.31
CA ASP A 13 12.91 8.78 -6.29
C ASP A 13 12.04 8.11 -5.22
N SER A 14 12.72 7.38 -4.34
CA SER A 14 12.12 6.59 -3.27
C SER A 14 11.84 7.46 -2.03
N LYS A 15 12.47 8.64 -1.96
CA LYS A 15 12.37 9.55 -0.81
C LYS A 15 11.04 10.32 -0.85
N THR A 16 10.63 10.78 -2.03
CA THR A 16 9.38 11.55 -2.16
C THR A 16 8.17 10.75 -1.66
N PRO A 17 7.89 9.51 -2.13
CA PRO A 17 6.78 8.70 -1.62
C PRO A 17 6.88 8.41 -0.11
N PHE A 18 8.09 8.21 0.40
CA PHE A 18 8.33 7.93 1.81
C PHE A 18 7.96 9.11 2.72
N TYR A 19 8.36 10.33 2.36
CA TYR A 19 7.97 11.52 3.13
C TYR A 19 6.45 11.74 3.13
N PHE A 20 5.76 11.49 2.02
CA PHE A 20 4.29 11.58 1.98
C PHE A 20 3.61 10.49 2.80
N LEU A 21 4.15 9.27 2.82
CA LEU A 21 3.65 8.22 3.69
C LEU A 21 3.77 8.61 5.17
N LEU A 22 4.89 9.23 5.57
CA LEU A 22 5.08 9.77 6.91
C LEU A 22 4.07 10.89 7.23
N ILE A 23 3.90 11.85 6.32
CA ILE A 23 2.92 12.94 6.50
C ILE A 23 1.50 12.38 6.65
N ASN A 24 1.09 11.43 5.79
CA ASN A 24 -0.21 10.78 5.90
C ASN A 24 -0.37 10.04 7.23
N THR A 25 0.67 9.33 7.67
CA THR A 25 0.63 8.57 8.92
C THR A 25 0.48 9.50 10.13
N ILE A 26 1.22 10.61 10.15
CA ILE A 26 1.13 11.64 11.20
C ILE A 26 -0.24 12.31 11.19
N LEU A 27 -0.74 12.73 10.02
CA LEU A 27 -2.08 13.29 9.86
C LEU A 27 -3.13 12.32 10.39
N ASN A 28 -3.08 11.06 9.97
CA ASN A 28 -4.02 10.04 10.44
C ASN A 28 -3.94 9.85 11.97
N MET A 29 -2.74 9.79 12.54
CA MET A 29 -2.53 9.65 13.99
C MET A 29 -3.09 10.84 14.79
N LEU A 30 -3.06 12.06 14.23
CA LEU A 30 -3.63 13.25 14.86
C LEU A 30 -5.15 13.36 14.64
N LEU A 31 -5.65 13.02 13.46
CA LEU A 31 -7.08 13.12 13.10
C LEU A 31 -7.92 12.06 13.81
N LEU A 32 -7.35 10.89 14.11
CA LEU A 32 -8.06 9.78 14.74
C LEU A 32 -8.60 10.12 16.15
N PRO A 33 -7.81 10.62 17.12
CA PRO A 33 -8.35 11.06 18.41
C PRO A 33 -9.26 12.27 18.28
N VAL A 34 -9.01 13.17 17.31
CA VAL A 34 -9.88 14.33 17.04
C VAL A 34 -11.29 13.89 16.65
N PHE A 35 -11.43 12.93 15.73
CA PHE A 35 -12.74 12.44 15.29
C PHE A 35 -13.43 11.52 16.31
N ILE A 36 -12.67 10.74 17.07
CA ILE A 36 -13.24 9.85 18.09
C ILE A 36 -13.74 10.66 19.30
N PHE A 37 -12.89 11.53 19.87
CA PHE A 37 -13.19 12.27 21.10
C PHE A 37 -13.85 13.63 20.87
N GLY A 38 -13.93 14.11 19.63
CA GLY A 38 -14.51 15.42 19.30
C GLY A 38 -13.63 16.61 19.73
N TRP A 39 -12.31 16.43 19.76
CA TRP A 39 -11.38 17.48 20.17
C TRP A 39 -11.30 18.56 19.07
N GLY A 40 -11.49 19.84 19.44
CA GLY A 40 -11.37 20.96 18.49
C GLY A 40 -12.68 21.48 17.91
N GLY A 41 -13.83 21.20 18.56
CA GLY A 41 -15.14 21.74 18.17
C GLY A 41 -15.92 20.90 17.17
N VAL A 42 -15.43 19.70 16.87
CA VAL A 42 -16.08 18.72 16.00
C VAL A 42 -16.94 17.77 16.88
N PRO A 43 -18.17 17.41 16.49
CA PRO A 43 -18.96 16.43 17.24
C PRO A 43 -18.21 15.10 17.34
N ALA A 44 -18.27 14.46 18.50
CA ALA A 44 -17.65 13.16 18.72
C ALA A 44 -18.35 12.09 17.87
N PHE A 45 -17.67 11.61 16.83
CA PHE A 45 -18.20 10.56 15.94
C PHE A 45 -18.05 9.16 16.54
N GLY A 46 -17.42 9.04 17.72
CA GLY A 46 -17.20 7.77 18.40
C GLY A 46 -16.47 6.78 17.50
N LEU A 47 -17.00 5.56 17.38
CA LEU A 47 -16.40 4.52 16.56
C LEU A 47 -16.37 4.86 15.05
N TYR A 48 -17.34 5.64 14.56
CA TYR A 48 -17.36 6.07 13.15
C TYR A 48 -16.18 7.00 12.82
N GLY A 49 -15.62 7.70 13.81
CA GLY A 49 -14.43 8.52 13.65
C GLY A 49 -13.21 7.73 13.16
N ALA A 50 -13.10 6.45 13.53
CA ALA A 50 -12.03 5.56 13.07
C ALA A 50 -12.11 5.25 11.56
N ALA A 51 -13.31 5.30 10.97
CA ALA A 51 -13.50 5.11 9.53
C ALA A 51 -13.25 6.40 8.75
N TYR A 52 -13.62 7.57 9.29
CA TYR A 52 -13.45 8.85 8.61
C TYR A 52 -12.01 9.38 8.66
N ALA A 53 -11.26 9.14 9.74
CA ALA A 53 -9.92 9.69 9.92
C ALA A 53 -8.94 9.34 8.77
N PRO A 54 -8.84 8.07 8.32
CA PRO A 54 -7.94 7.71 7.23
C PRO A 54 -8.37 8.31 5.89
N VAL A 55 -9.68 8.42 5.65
CA VAL A 55 -10.23 8.99 4.41
C VAL A 55 -9.87 10.47 4.32
N VAL A 56 -10.12 11.22 5.40
CA VAL A 56 -9.82 12.66 5.46
C VAL A 56 -8.31 12.89 5.39
N SER A 57 -7.50 12.13 6.13
CA SER A 57 -6.04 12.19 6.06
C SER A 57 -5.51 11.91 4.64
N GLY A 58 -6.09 10.92 3.96
CA GLY A 58 -5.74 10.57 2.60
C GLY A 58 -6.06 11.70 1.61
N ILE A 59 -7.21 12.35 1.75
CA ILE A 59 -7.58 13.53 0.94
C ILE A 59 -6.59 14.68 1.18
N PHE A 60 -6.28 15.00 2.44
CA PHE A 60 -5.32 16.05 2.77
C PHE A 60 -3.93 15.74 2.21
N THR A 61 -3.45 14.52 2.37
CA THR A 61 -2.15 14.11 1.83
C THR A 61 -2.14 14.18 0.31
N CYS A 62 -3.22 13.75 -0.36
CA CYS A 62 -3.35 13.86 -1.81
C CYS A 62 -3.29 15.33 -2.28
N VAL A 63 -4.00 16.23 -1.60
CA VAL A 63 -3.95 17.67 -1.90
C VAL A 63 -2.56 18.25 -1.66
N PHE A 64 -1.90 17.88 -0.55
CA PHE A 64 -0.52 18.31 -0.25
C PHE A 64 0.47 17.79 -1.27
N LEU A 65 0.34 16.54 -1.68
CA LEU A 65 1.14 15.88 -2.71
C LEU A 65 1.00 16.65 -4.02
N LEU A 66 -0.23 16.85 -4.51
CA LEU A 66 -0.48 17.61 -5.72
C LEU A 66 0.15 19.00 -5.64
N ARG A 67 -0.06 19.74 -4.55
CA ARG A 67 0.53 21.07 -4.35
C ARG A 67 2.06 21.05 -4.35
N TYR A 68 2.68 20.08 -3.69
CA TYR A 68 4.14 19.91 -3.67
C TYR A 68 4.72 19.61 -5.05
N LEU A 69 4.07 18.71 -5.81
CA LEU A 69 4.46 18.41 -7.19
C LEU A 69 4.35 19.63 -8.10
N TYR A 70 3.30 20.44 -7.95
CA TYR A 70 3.13 21.68 -8.72
C TYR A 70 4.21 22.72 -8.40
N GLN A 71 4.63 22.86 -7.14
CA GLN A 71 5.62 23.85 -6.71
C GLN A 71 7.06 23.46 -7.07
N ARG A 72 7.40 22.17 -7.09
CA ARG A 72 8.76 21.70 -7.35
C ARG A 72 9.07 21.37 -8.81
N ASN A 73 8.12 21.55 -9.74
CA ASN A 73 8.24 21.16 -11.15
C ASN A 73 8.83 19.74 -11.32
N HIS A 74 8.41 18.83 -10.45
CA HIS A 74 8.91 17.46 -10.44
C HIS A 74 8.43 16.73 -11.71
N VAL A 75 9.19 15.74 -12.19
CA VAL A 75 8.88 14.97 -13.42
C VAL A 75 7.50 14.28 -13.38
N LEU A 76 6.93 14.09 -12.18
CA LEU A 76 5.58 13.54 -11.95
C LEU A 76 4.48 14.61 -11.86
N LYS A 77 4.79 15.89 -12.10
CA LYS A 77 3.79 16.97 -12.12
C LYS A 77 2.64 16.53 -13.01
N VAL A 78 1.41 16.66 -12.50
CA VAL A 78 0.20 16.49 -13.30
C VAL A 78 0.13 17.69 -14.25
N ASP A 79 1.01 17.71 -15.24
CA ASP A 79 1.08 18.80 -16.20
C ASP A 79 -0.15 18.70 -17.12
N ARG A 80 -0.56 19.83 -17.70
CA ARG A 80 -1.61 19.86 -18.74
C ARG A 80 -1.27 18.91 -19.89
N MET A 81 0.00 18.57 -20.10
CA MET A 81 0.47 17.57 -21.05
C MET A 81 0.11 16.12 -20.65
N VAL A 82 0.26 15.75 -19.37
CA VAL A 82 -0.19 14.43 -18.84
C VAL A 82 -1.70 14.37 -18.88
N LEU A 83 -2.41 15.45 -18.53
CA LEU A 83 -3.87 15.52 -18.59
C LEU A 83 -4.40 15.47 -20.05
N LYS A 84 -3.68 16.06 -21.02
CA LYS A 84 -3.99 15.94 -22.47
C LYS A 84 -3.69 14.56 -23.04
N HIS A 85 -2.64 13.89 -22.55
CA HIS A 85 -2.28 12.51 -22.94
C HIS A 85 -2.93 11.46 -22.05
N CYS A 86 -3.76 11.86 -21.09
CA CYS A 86 -4.63 11.00 -20.29
C CYS A 86 -5.81 10.50 -21.14
N ARG A 87 -5.53 10.07 -22.37
CA ARG A 87 -6.48 9.30 -23.16
C ARG A 87 -6.54 7.95 -22.49
N LEU A 88 -7.67 7.65 -21.84
CA LEU A 88 -7.97 6.34 -21.30
C LEU A 88 -7.77 5.31 -22.41
N ASN A 89 -6.61 4.65 -22.42
CA ASN A 89 -6.37 3.55 -23.31
C ASN A 89 -7.25 2.40 -22.81
N GLY A 90 -8.31 2.10 -23.56
CA GLY A 90 -9.27 1.06 -23.21
C GLY A 90 -8.61 -0.29 -22.95
N GLU A 91 -7.47 -0.60 -23.60
CA GLU A 91 -6.74 -1.84 -23.36
C GLU A 91 -6.03 -1.88 -22.01
N ILE A 92 -5.38 -0.77 -21.62
CA ILE A 92 -4.73 -0.65 -20.30
C ILE A 92 -5.80 -0.67 -19.21
N LEU A 93 -6.89 0.08 -19.40
CA LEU A 93 -8.01 0.12 -18.46
C LEU A 93 -8.65 -1.27 -18.30
N LYS A 94 -8.90 -1.98 -19.40
CA LYS A 94 -9.46 -3.34 -19.36
C LYS A 94 -8.53 -4.30 -18.63
N THR A 95 -7.21 -4.20 -18.85
CA THR A 95 -6.22 -5.03 -18.15
C THR A 95 -6.19 -4.73 -16.66
N LEU A 96 -6.21 -3.44 -16.29
CA LEU A 96 -6.23 -3.00 -14.91
C LEU A 96 -7.52 -3.43 -14.20
N LEU A 97 -8.68 -3.26 -14.82
CA LEU A 97 -9.96 -3.74 -14.30
C LEU A 97 -9.99 -5.26 -14.14
N ARG A 98 -9.42 -6.01 -15.10
CA ARG A 98 -9.32 -7.48 -15.02
C ARG A 98 -8.46 -7.95 -13.84
N LEU A 99 -7.53 -7.12 -13.36
CA LEU A 99 -6.74 -7.39 -12.14
C LEU A 99 -7.44 -6.87 -10.87
N ALA A 100 -7.95 -5.65 -10.92
CA ALA A 100 -8.49 -4.95 -9.76
C ALA A 100 -9.83 -5.53 -9.28
N ILE A 101 -10.71 -5.91 -10.21
CA ILE A 101 -12.03 -6.49 -9.88
C ILE A 101 -11.88 -7.79 -9.06
N PRO A 102 -11.15 -8.82 -9.52
CA PRO A 102 -11.04 -10.05 -8.75
C PRO A 102 -10.31 -9.83 -7.42
N THR A 103 -9.30 -8.97 -7.38
CA THR A 103 -8.58 -8.65 -6.13
C THR A 103 -9.52 -7.98 -5.13
N SER A 104 -10.37 -7.06 -5.58
CA SER A 104 -11.34 -6.37 -4.72
C SER A 104 -12.41 -7.32 -4.18
N ILE A 105 -12.92 -8.22 -5.03
CA ILE A 105 -13.87 -9.26 -4.61
C ILE A 105 -13.25 -10.16 -3.54
N SER A 106 -11.99 -10.57 -3.72
CA SER A 106 -11.26 -11.37 -2.71
C SER A 106 -11.12 -10.63 -1.38
N MET A 107 -10.85 -9.32 -1.40
CA MET A 107 -10.75 -8.51 -0.18
C MET A 107 -12.10 -8.35 0.53
N VAL A 108 -13.19 -8.15 -0.21
CA VAL A 108 -14.55 -8.10 0.37
C VAL A 108 -14.94 -9.45 0.96
N SER A 109 -14.64 -10.55 0.28
CA SER A 109 -14.90 -11.90 0.78
C SER A 109 -14.13 -12.19 2.08
N LEU A 110 -12.87 -11.74 2.16
CA LEU A 110 -12.06 -11.85 3.36
C LEU A 110 -12.68 -11.05 4.53
N ALA A 111 -13.04 -9.79 4.30
CA ALA A 111 -13.67 -8.95 5.32
C ALA A 111 -15.01 -9.53 5.82
N MET A 112 -15.84 -10.06 4.91
CA MET A 112 -17.09 -10.74 5.28
C MET A 112 -16.83 -12.01 6.11
N SER A 113 -15.78 -12.76 5.77
CA SER A 113 -15.38 -13.96 6.52
C SER A 113 -14.92 -13.60 7.94
N GLU A 114 -14.16 -12.51 8.09
CA GLU A 114 -13.75 -12.01 9.41
C GLU A 114 -14.94 -11.57 10.26
N ILE A 115 -15.91 -10.87 9.67
CA ILE A 115 -17.16 -10.48 10.34
C ILE A 115 -17.97 -11.71 10.77
N ALA A 116 -18.04 -12.75 9.94
CA ALA A 116 -18.71 -13.99 10.30
C ALA A 116 -18.01 -14.68 11.48
N VAL A 117 -16.67 -14.80 11.43
CA VAL A 117 -15.89 -15.43 12.52
C VAL A 117 -16.05 -14.68 13.83
N ILE A 118 -15.96 -13.34 13.83
CA ILE A 118 -16.12 -12.58 15.08
C ILE A 118 -17.55 -12.69 15.63
N THR A 119 -18.56 -12.81 14.76
CA THR A 119 -19.94 -13.04 15.18
C THR A 119 -20.09 -14.38 15.90
N PHE A 120 -19.50 -15.46 15.35
CA PHE A 120 -19.47 -16.77 16.02
C PHE A 120 -18.70 -16.72 17.34
N VAL A 121 -17.55 -16.05 17.38
CA VAL A 121 -16.74 -15.95 18.61
C VAL A 121 -17.48 -15.17 19.70
N ASN A 122 -18.26 -14.14 19.34
CA ASN A 122 -19.05 -13.36 20.29
C ASN A 122 -20.09 -14.19 21.05
N GLU A 123 -20.59 -15.29 20.48
CA GLU A 123 -21.53 -16.20 21.16
C GLU A 123 -20.89 -16.90 22.37
N TYR A 124 -19.57 -17.07 22.38
CA TYR A 124 -18.80 -17.66 23.48
C TYR A 124 -18.46 -16.65 24.60
N GLY A 125 -18.97 -15.42 24.49
CA GLY A 125 -18.85 -14.38 25.51
C GLY A 125 -17.59 -13.50 25.38
N SER A 126 -17.55 -12.45 26.19
CA SER A 126 -16.57 -11.36 26.08
C SER A 126 -15.11 -11.83 26.20
N ASN A 127 -14.83 -12.83 27.03
CA ASN A 127 -13.48 -13.37 27.20
C ASN A 127 -12.97 -14.05 25.91
N ALA A 128 -13.84 -14.74 25.17
CA ALA A 128 -13.48 -15.38 23.92
C ALA A 128 -13.16 -14.34 22.83
N THR A 129 -13.99 -13.29 22.71
CA THR A 129 -13.74 -12.18 21.77
C THR A 129 -12.46 -11.43 22.09
N ALA A 130 -12.18 -11.16 23.38
CA ALA A 130 -10.95 -10.51 23.79
C ALA A 130 -9.70 -11.36 23.46
N ALA A 131 -9.75 -12.67 23.72
CA ALA A 131 -8.69 -13.59 23.35
C ALA A 131 -8.47 -13.64 21.82
N TYR A 132 -9.56 -13.69 21.03
CA TYR A 132 -9.51 -13.64 19.57
C TYR A 132 -8.84 -12.36 19.06
N GLY A 133 -9.16 -11.21 19.66
CA GLY A 133 -8.52 -9.92 19.34
C GLY A 133 -7.01 -9.94 19.59
N ILE A 134 -6.58 -10.48 20.74
CA ILE A 134 -5.15 -10.60 21.08
C ILE A 134 -4.42 -11.51 20.08
N VAL A 135 -5.01 -12.67 19.76
CA VAL A 135 -4.44 -13.62 18.78
C VAL A 135 -4.30 -12.97 17.41
N ASN A 136 -5.33 -12.25 16.95
CA ASN A 136 -5.28 -11.54 15.68
C ASN A 136 -4.18 -10.46 15.67
N GLN A 137 -4.02 -9.72 16.76
CA GLN A 137 -2.97 -8.70 16.86
C GLN A 137 -1.57 -9.32 16.73
N ILE A 138 -1.32 -10.43 17.42
CA ILE A 138 -0.05 -11.17 17.32
C ILE A 138 0.14 -11.69 15.89
N ALA A 139 -0.90 -12.28 15.30
CA ALA A 139 -0.84 -12.78 13.93
C ALA A 139 -0.52 -11.66 12.92
N SER A 140 -1.12 -10.48 13.07
CA SER A 140 -0.82 -9.32 12.23
C SER A 140 0.65 -8.90 12.33
N TYR A 141 1.23 -8.88 13.54
CA TYR A 141 2.65 -8.55 13.71
C TYR A 141 3.58 -9.54 13.03
N VAL A 142 3.24 -10.83 13.04
CA VAL A 142 4.02 -11.86 12.33
C VAL A 142 3.89 -11.73 10.81
N GLN A 143 2.74 -11.26 10.31
CA GLN A 143 2.50 -11.11 8.88
C GLN A 143 3.19 -9.88 8.26
N ILE A 144 3.34 -8.78 8.99
CA ILE A 144 3.91 -7.52 8.47
C ILE A 144 5.30 -7.72 7.82
N PRO A 145 6.27 -8.41 8.44
CA PRO A 145 7.57 -8.69 7.83
C PRO A 145 7.45 -9.51 6.54
N ALA A 146 6.61 -10.55 6.53
CA ALA A 146 6.40 -11.39 5.37
C ALA A 146 5.80 -10.61 4.19
N MET A 147 4.81 -9.75 4.46
CA MET A 147 4.23 -8.84 3.47
C MET A 147 5.27 -7.84 2.95
N SER A 148 6.08 -7.26 3.84
CA SER A 148 7.12 -6.29 3.46
C SER A 148 8.14 -6.90 2.49
N ILE A 149 8.60 -8.12 2.76
CA ILE A 149 9.50 -8.86 1.87
C ILE A 149 8.82 -9.17 0.53
N SER A 150 7.55 -9.62 0.57
CA SER A 150 6.78 -9.91 -0.64
C SER A 150 6.65 -8.69 -1.57
N ILE A 151 6.33 -7.53 -1.00
CA ILE A 151 6.23 -6.25 -1.73
C ILE A 151 7.60 -5.86 -2.31
N ALA A 152 8.68 -5.97 -1.52
CA ALA A 152 10.03 -5.66 -2.00
C ALA A 152 10.43 -6.55 -3.19
N ILE A 153 10.18 -7.86 -3.11
CA ILE A 153 10.42 -8.79 -4.21
C ILE A 153 9.59 -8.42 -5.44
N SER A 154 8.30 -8.08 -5.26
CA SER A 154 7.43 -7.65 -6.35
C SER A 154 7.96 -6.41 -7.08
N VAL A 155 8.43 -5.40 -6.33
CA VAL A 155 9.05 -4.19 -6.89
C VAL A 155 10.31 -4.54 -7.68
N PHE A 156 11.19 -5.39 -7.15
CA PHE A 156 12.38 -5.82 -7.88
C PHE A 156 12.04 -6.58 -9.17
N VAL A 157 11.07 -7.51 -9.11
CA VAL A 157 10.61 -8.24 -10.30
C VAL A 157 10.05 -7.26 -11.35
N ALA A 158 9.26 -6.27 -10.94
CA ALA A 158 8.74 -5.24 -11.84
C ALA A 158 9.86 -4.41 -12.49
N GLN A 159 10.88 -4.00 -11.72
CA GLN A 159 12.05 -3.29 -12.22
C GLN A 159 12.89 -4.14 -13.19
N PHE A 160 13.05 -5.44 -12.92
CA PHE A 160 13.77 -6.36 -13.80
C PHE A 160 13.03 -6.59 -15.13
N ILE A 161 11.71 -6.75 -15.09
CA ILE A 161 10.89 -6.87 -16.29
C ILE A 161 10.94 -5.56 -17.10
N GLY A 162 10.85 -4.40 -16.44
CA GLY A 162 10.87 -3.09 -17.08
C GLY A 162 12.21 -2.70 -17.71
N SER A 163 13.34 -3.18 -17.17
CA SER A 163 14.68 -2.88 -17.69
C SER A 163 15.17 -3.82 -18.80
N GLN A 164 14.32 -4.74 -19.31
CA GLN A 164 14.66 -5.78 -20.28
C GLN A 164 15.87 -6.67 -19.90
N LYS A 165 16.36 -6.61 -18.64
CA LYS A 165 17.43 -7.46 -18.10
C LYS A 165 16.87 -8.79 -17.60
N THR A 166 16.09 -9.47 -18.44
CA THR A 166 15.39 -10.74 -18.16
C THR A 166 16.35 -11.87 -17.72
N ALA A 167 17.65 -11.74 -18.01
CA ALA A 167 18.69 -12.70 -17.64
C ALA A 167 18.93 -12.83 -16.12
N GLN A 168 18.63 -11.80 -15.32
CA GLN A 168 18.82 -11.83 -13.85
C GLN A 168 17.64 -12.44 -13.08
N ILE A 169 16.45 -12.53 -13.69
CA ILE A 169 15.26 -13.19 -13.11
C ILE A 169 15.54 -14.67 -12.82
N ARG A 170 16.40 -15.31 -13.63
CA ARG A 170 16.81 -16.71 -13.46
C ARG A 170 17.66 -16.95 -12.21
N TYR A 171 18.36 -15.93 -11.69
CA TYR A 171 19.17 -16.04 -10.48
C TYR A 171 18.31 -15.91 -9.22
N ALA A 172 17.36 -14.96 -9.19
CA ALA A 172 16.41 -14.79 -8.08
C ALA A 172 15.50 -16.03 -7.89
N THR A 173 15.01 -16.62 -8.98
CA THR A 173 14.22 -17.86 -8.93
C THR A 173 15.07 -19.06 -8.46
N LYS A 174 16.37 -19.13 -8.81
CA LYS A 174 17.27 -20.19 -8.33
C LYS A 174 17.52 -20.09 -6.82
N THR A 175 17.69 -18.89 -6.27
CA THR A 175 17.90 -18.70 -4.82
C THR A 175 16.64 -19.00 -4.02
N GLY A 176 15.46 -18.64 -4.54
CA GLY A 176 14.16 -18.99 -3.93
C GLY A 176 13.87 -20.50 -3.93
N ILE A 177 14.25 -21.22 -4.98
CA ILE A 177 14.12 -22.69 -5.05
C ILE A 177 15.12 -23.40 -4.11
N TRP A 178 16.30 -22.82 -3.87
CA TRP A 178 17.30 -23.40 -2.97
C TRP A 178 16.83 -23.43 -1.50
N HIS A 179 16.12 -22.39 -1.04
CA HIS A 179 15.54 -22.35 0.31
C HIS A 179 14.49 -23.46 0.54
N ARG A 180 13.80 -23.91 -0.52
CA ARG A 180 12.80 -25.00 -0.43
C ARG A 180 13.44 -26.39 -0.28
N ARG A 181 14.74 -26.56 -0.55
CA ARG A 181 15.46 -27.83 -0.37
C ARG A 181 16.06 -28.03 1.02
N PHE A 182 16.14 -26.99 1.85
CA PHE A 182 16.71 -27.09 3.20
C PHE A 182 15.68 -27.46 4.29
N GLN A 183 14.39 -27.48 3.97
CA GLN A 183 13.30 -27.87 4.88
C GLN A 183 12.85 -29.35 4.75
N ARG A 184 13.61 -30.19 4.02
CA ARG A 184 13.32 -31.64 3.89
C ARG A 184 14.49 -32.52 4.38
N ARG A 185 15.23 -32.08 5.37
CA ARG A 185 16.08 -32.95 6.20
C ARG A 185 15.83 -32.68 7.66
#